data_AF-A0A1Y2CWA9-F1
#
_entry.id   AF-A0A1Y2CWA9-F1
#
_cell.length_a   1.000
_cell.length_b   1.000
_cell.length_c   1.000
_cell.angle_alpha   90.00
_cell.angle_beta   90.00
_cell.angle_gamma   90.00
#
_symmetry.space_group_name_H-M   'P 1'
#
loop_
_entity.id
_entity.type
_entity.pdbx_description
1 polymer ?
#
loop_
_entity_poly.entity_id
_entity_poly.type
_entity_poly.pdbx_seq_one_letter_code
_entity_poly.pdbx_strand_id
1 'polypeptide(L)'
;MFFDGSSTPPLDGPRIMEISDTTPYLTTSSGFIFILLSISGIIVAIGCIFFVLQFRRKKTIMRSSVSILLSISIAMIFLLVAVFLLVGKPTVAVCTARVWMQVLGYAVLVSAVIKKTYMDYILIVKRRKVAEINRVGIQLWLIEGVVIAVELVF
;
A
#
# COMPACT_ATOMS: atom_id res chain seq x y z
N MET A 1 44.05 -37.45 13.75
CA MET A 1 42.82 -37.62 14.57
C MET A 1 42.80 -36.50 15.59
N PHE A 2 41.67 -35.81 15.73
CA PHE A 2 41.48 -34.81 16.78
C PHE A 2 41.19 -35.51 18.12
N PHE A 3 41.20 -34.75 19.23
CA PHE A 3 41.06 -35.30 20.60
C PHE A 3 39.77 -36.12 20.82
N ASP A 4 38.76 -35.92 19.98
CA ASP A 4 37.47 -36.64 20.00
C ASP A 4 37.42 -37.86 19.04
N GLY A 5 38.56 -38.27 18.48
CA GLY A 5 38.63 -39.38 17.51
C GLY A 5 38.04 -39.09 16.14
N SER A 6 37.41 -37.92 15.95
CA SER A 6 36.90 -37.44 14.67
C SER A 6 38.04 -37.10 13.68
N SER A 7 37.73 -37.26 12.39
CA SER A 7 38.51 -36.77 11.25
C SER A 7 38.15 -35.35 10.83
N THR A 8 37.06 -34.78 11.36
CA THR A 8 36.67 -33.39 11.11
C THR A 8 37.29 -32.45 12.15
N PRO A 9 37.92 -31.33 11.73
CA PRO A 9 38.43 -30.33 12.65
C PRO A 9 37.29 -29.71 13.47
N PRO A 10 37.52 -29.34 14.74
CA PRO A 10 36.53 -28.64 15.55
C PRO A 10 36.15 -27.32 14.88
N LEU A 11 34.92 -26.85 15.10
CA LEU A 11 34.48 -25.56 14.57
C LEU A 11 35.27 -24.42 15.23
N ASP A 12 36.01 -23.65 14.44
CA ASP A 12 36.86 -22.52 14.87
C ASP A 12 36.06 -21.27 15.31
N GLY A 13 34.73 -21.35 15.37
CA GLY A 13 33.89 -20.22 15.75
C GLY A 13 32.43 -20.60 16.00
N PRO A 14 31.63 -19.67 16.55
CA PRO A 14 30.19 -19.89 16.70
C PRO A 14 29.56 -20.16 15.33
N ARG A 15 28.56 -21.05 15.27
CA ARG A 15 27.79 -21.25 14.03
C ARG A 15 27.21 -19.90 13.61
N ILE A 16 27.51 -19.52 12.37
CA ILE A 16 26.81 -18.43 11.69
C ILE A 16 25.37 -18.91 11.53
N MET A 17 24.47 -18.41 12.38
CA MET A 17 23.04 -18.62 12.20
C MET A 17 22.64 -17.84 10.95
N GLU A 18 22.18 -18.52 9.91
CA GLU A 18 21.50 -17.84 8.82
C GLU A 18 20.28 -17.13 9.42
N ILE A 19 20.07 -15.86 9.04
CA ILE A 19 18.97 -14.99 9.49
C ILE A 19 17.64 -15.44 8.84
N SER A 20 17.39 -16.75 8.84
CA SER A 20 16.19 -17.36 8.26
C SER A 20 14.98 -17.23 9.19
N ASP A 21 15.20 -16.96 10.48
CA ASP A 21 14.13 -16.96 11.49
C ASP A 21 13.31 -15.67 11.53
N THR A 22 13.76 -14.59 10.89
CA THR A 22 13.08 -13.27 10.97
C THR A 22 12.23 -12.95 9.76
N THR A 23 12.39 -13.65 8.63
CA THR A 23 11.58 -13.42 7.42
C THR A 23 10.36 -14.34 7.41
N PRO A 24 9.14 -13.81 7.27
CA PRO A 24 7.95 -14.64 7.18
C PRO A 24 8.01 -15.47 5.89
N TYR A 25 8.19 -16.79 6.03
CA TYR A 25 8.09 -17.75 4.94
C TYR A 25 6.69 -18.34 4.85
N LEU A 26 6.36 -18.95 3.71
CA LEU A 26 5.09 -19.66 3.53
C LEU A 26 4.90 -20.80 4.54
N THR A 27 6.00 -21.35 5.05
CA THR A 27 6.02 -22.44 6.03
C THR A 27 5.74 -21.98 7.45
N THR A 28 5.85 -20.68 7.73
CA THR A 28 5.64 -20.11 9.06
C THR A 28 4.20 -19.63 9.21
N SER A 29 3.56 -19.90 10.36
CA SER A 29 2.18 -19.47 10.63
C SER A 29 1.95 -17.97 10.45
N SER A 30 2.96 -17.15 10.76
CA SER A 30 2.93 -15.70 10.54
C SER A 30 2.83 -15.35 9.05
N GLY A 31 3.63 -15.97 8.19
CA GLY A 31 3.60 -15.75 6.74
C GLY A 31 2.25 -16.13 6.13
N PHE A 32 1.67 -17.24 6.58
CA PHE A 32 0.33 -17.66 6.13
C PHE A 32 -0.75 -16.62 6.49
N ILE A 33 -0.73 -16.09 7.72
CA ILE A 33 -1.67 -15.04 8.16
C ILE A 33 -1.52 -13.78 7.30
N PHE A 34 -0.29 -13.34 7.03
CA PHE A 34 -0.05 -12.16 6.18
C PHE A 34 -0.59 -12.34 4.76
N ILE A 35 -0.39 -13.52 4.16
CA ILE A 35 -0.91 -13.84 2.82
C ILE A 35 -2.44 -13.80 2.81
N LEU A 36 -3.08 -14.48 3.76
CA LEU A 36 -4.55 -14.53 3.84
C LEU A 36 -5.15 -13.14 4.05
N LEU A 37 -4.57 -12.34 4.95
CA LEU A 37 -5.03 -10.98 5.21
C LEU A 37 -4.84 -10.07 3.99
N SER A 38 -3.72 -10.21 3.28
CA SER A 38 -3.44 -9.41 2.08
C SER A 38 -4.41 -9.75 0.95
N ILE A 39 -4.63 -11.05 0.68
CA ILE A 39 -5.54 -11.51 -0.38
C ILE A 39 -6.98 -11.10 -0.07
N SER A 40 -7.45 -11.34 1.16
CA SER A 40 -8.81 -10.93 1.56
C SER A 40 -8.99 -9.42 1.49
N GLY A 41 -7.99 -8.63 1.92
CA GLY A 41 -7.99 -7.18 1.77
C GLY A 41 -8.08 -6.73 0.31
N ILE A 42 -7.33 -7.37 -0.60
CA ILE A 42 -7.36 -7.04 -2.04
C ILE A 42 -8.74 -7.35 -2.63
N ILE A 43 -9.33 -8.50 -2.28
CA ILE A 43 -10.69 -8.88 -2.73
C ILE A 43 -11.70 -7.83 -2.26
N VAL A 44 -11.63 -7.41 -1.00
CA VAL A 44 -12.51 -6.37 -0.45
C VAL A 44 -12.31 -5.04 -1.17
N ALA A 45 -11.06 -4.62 -1.41
CA ALA A 45 -10.75 -3.38 -2.11
C ALA A 45 -11.29 -3.39 -3.56
N ILE A 46 -11.13 -4.50 -4.29
CA ILE A 46 -11.71 -4.68 -5.63
C ILE A 46 -13.25 -4.64 -5.56
N GLY A 47 -13.85 -5.29 -4.57
CA GLY A 47 -15.29 -5.26 -4.32
C GLY A 47 -15.79 -3.83 -4.06
N CYS A 48 -15.05 -3.03 -3.30
CA CYS A 48 -15.36 -1.62 -3.07
C CYS A 48 -15.28 -0.79 -4.36
N ILE A 49 -14.25 -1.00 -5.19
CA ILE A 49 -14.13 -0.35 -6.50
C ILE A 49 -15.34 -0.69 -7.37
N PHE A 50 -15.67 -1.98 -7.48
CA PHE A 50 -16.81 -2.43 -8.26
C PHE A 50 -18.13 -1.82 -7.76
N PHE A 51 -18.35 -1.82 -6.44
CA PHE A 51 -19.52 -1.20 -5.82
C PHE A 51 -19.61 0.29 -6.13
N VAL A 52 -18.51 1.03 -5.98
CA VAL A 52 -18.45 2.46 -6.26
C VAL A 52 -18.74 2.75 -7.74
N LEU A 53 -18.19 1.95 -8.66
CA LEU A 53 -18.43 2.10 -10.10
C LEU A 53 -19.89 1.79 -10.49
N GLN A 54 -20.47 0.73 -9.93
CA GLN A 54 -21.84 0.32 -10.22
C GLN A 54 -22.86 1.35 -9.73
N PHE A 55 -22.65 1.89 -8.53
CA PHE A 55 -23.58 2.82 -7.89
C PHE A 55 -23.18 4.30 -8.04
N ARG A 56 -22.23 4.64 -8.93
CA ARG A 56 -21.74 6.01 -9.16
C ARG A 56 -22.82 7.04 -9.50
N ARG A 57 -23.98 6.60 -10.01
CA ARG A 57 -25.12 7.46 -10.37
C ARG A 57 -26.09 7.72 -9.22
N LYS A 58 -25.96 7.03 -8.08
CA LYS A 58 -26.82 7.25 -6.91
C LYS A 58 -26.38 8.52 -6.18
N LYS A 59 -27.33 9.41 -5.89
CA LYS A 59 -27.09 10.72 -5.24
C LYS A 59 -26.27 10.61 -3.94
N THR A 60 -26.50 9.55 -3.15
CA THR A 60 -25.77 9.29 -1.91
C THR A 60 -24.27 9.11 -2.13
N ILE A 61 -23.88 8.31 -3.12
CA ILE A 61 -22.48 8.02 -3.43
C ILE A 61 -21.83 9.20 -4.17
N MET A 62 -22.60 9.86 -5.05
CA MET A 62 -22.13 11.05 -5.75
C MET A 62 -21.77 12.18 -4.78
N ARG A 63 -22.47 12.31 -3.65
CA ARG A 63 -22.17 13.30 -2.60
C ARG A 63 -20.82 13.07 -1.92
N SER A 64 -20.37 11.83 -1.82
CA SER A 64 -19.12 11.45 -1.16
C SER A 64 -17.88 11.55 -2.07
N SER A 65 -18.01 12.12 -3.28
CA SER A 65 -16.93 12.26 -4.27
C SER A 65 -16.33 10.92 -4.73
N VAL A 66 -16.97 10.31 -5.72
CA VAL A 66 -16.59 9.01 -6.33
C VAL A 66 -15.10 8.90 -6.64
N SER A 67 -14.49 9.95 -7.20
CA SER A 67 -13.07 9.96 -7.58
C SER A 67 -12.12 9.79 -6.39
N ILE A 68 -12.47 10.35 -5.22
CA ILE A 68 -11.64 10.24 -4.01
C ILE A 68 -11.74 8.81 -3.46
N LEU A 69 -12.96 8.25 -3.40
CA LEU A 69 -13.19 6.86 -2.99
C LEU A 69 -12.42 5.86 -3.86
N LEU A 70 -12.38 6.10 -5.19
CA LEU A 70 -11.61 5.27 -6.11
C LEU A 70 -10.10 5.40 -5.85
N SER A 71 -9.59 6.62 -5.66
CA SER A 71 -8.16 6.86 -5.40
C SER A 71 -7.69 6.18 -4.11
N ILE A 72 -8.48 6.27 -3.03
CA ILE A 72 -8.21 5.58 -1.76
C ILE A 72 -8.22 4.06 -1.96
N SER A 73 -9.20 3.52 -2.70
CA SER A 73 -9.29 2.08 -2.93
C SER A 73 -8.08 1.55 -3.71
N ILE A 74 -7.60 2.30 -4.69
CA ILE A 74 -6.38 1.98 -5.45
C ILE A 74 -5.14 2.05 -4.56
N ALA A 75 -5.02 3.09 -3.74
CA ALA A 75 -3.92 3.24 -2.78
C ALA A 75 -3.84 2.05 -1.81
N MET A 76 -4.99 1.59 -1.32
CA MET A 76 -5.07 0.42 -0.44
C MET A 76 -4.60 -0.87 -1.14
N ILE A 77 -4.88 -1.04 -2.44
CA ILE A 77 -4.37 -2.18 -3.21
C ILE A 77 -2.84 -2.14 -3.25
N PHE A 78 -2.23 -0.98 -3.55
CA PHE A 78 -0.78 -0.84 -3.56
C PHE A 78 -0.13 -1.17 -2.21
N LEU A 79 -0.71 -0.68 -1.11
CA LEU A 79 -0.23 -0.99 0.24
C LEU A 79 -0.36 -2.48 0.58
N LEU A 80 -1.48 -3.12 0.20
CA LEU A 80 -1.70 -4.55 0.42
C LEU A 80 -0.74 -5.41 -0.42
N VAL A 81 -0.43 -4.98 -1.65
CA VAL A 81 0.59 -5.62 -2.49
C VAL A 81 1.98 -5.48 -1.86
N ALA A 82 2.32 -4.33 -1.27
CA ALA A 82 3.58 -4.16 -0.56
C ALA A 82 3.70 -5.10 0.66
N VAL A 83 2.59 -5.32 1.39
CA VAL A 83 2.53 -6.31 2.49
C VAL A 83 2.62 -7.74 1.97
N PHE A 84 1.99 -8.05 0.84
CA PHE A 84 2.10 -9.37 0.20
C PHE A 84 3.56 -9.70 -0.18
N LEU A 85 4.28 -8.72 -0.73
CA LEU A 85 5.70 -8.83 -1.10
C LEU A 85 6.66 -8.99 0.10
N LEU A 86 6.17 -8.85 1.35
CA LEU A 86 6.95 -9.13 2.55
C LEU A 86 7.21 -10.64 2.73
N VAL A 87 6.32 -11.49 2.23
CA VAL A 87 6.34 -12.94 2.48
C VAL A 87 7.16 -13.65 1.41
N GLY A 88 8.14 -14.45 1.84
CA GLY A 88 9.00 -15.23 0.95
C GLY A 88 10.46 -14.75 0.89
N LYS A 89 11.20 -15.26 -0.09
CA LYS A 89 12.65 -14.99 -0.19
C LYS A 89 12.90 -13.56 -0.69
N PRO A 90 13.68 -12.73 0.04
CA PRO A 90 14.03 -11.40 -0.42
C PRO A 90 14.91 -11.51 -1.66
N THR A 91 14.44 -10.93 -2.76
CA THR A 91 15.22 -10.74 -3.99
C THR A 91 15.31 -9.25 -4.27
N VAL A 92 16.34 -8.82 -5.01
CA VAL A 92 16.52 -7.40 -5.37
C VAL A 92 15.25 -6.82 -6.01
N ALA A 93 14.61 -7.59 -6.89
CA ALA A 93 13.35 -7.19 -7.53
C ALA A 93 12.19 -7.04 -6.52
N VAL A 94 12.01 -8.00 -5.61
CA VAL A 94 10.94 -7.96 -4.59
C VAL A 94 11.15 -6.81 -3.60
N CYS A 95 12.38 -6.59 -3.14
CA CYS A 95 12.72 -5.48 -2.25
C CYS A 95 12.46 -4.13 -2.91
N THR A 96 12.87 -3.96 -4.17
CA THR A 96 12.65 -2.74 -4.93
C THR A 96 11.15 -2.49 -5.14
N ALA A 97 10.43 -3.51 -5.62
CA ALA A 97 9.00 -3.43 -5.85
C ALA A 97 8.24 -3.10 -4.55
N ARG A 98 8.63 -3.68 -3.41
CA ARG A 98 8.00 -3.41 -2.12
C ARG A 98 8.11 -1.95 -1.72
N VAL A 99 9.29 -1.34 -1.85
CA VAL A 99 9.51 0.08 -1.54
C VAL A 99 8.64 0.95 -2.45
N TRP A 100 8.67 0.70 -3.76
CA TRP A 100 7.86 1.46 -4.72
C TRP A 100 6.36 1.35 -4.45
N MET A 101 5.85 0.14 -4.22
CA MET A 101 4.43 -0.08 -3.92
C MET A 101 4.01 0.63 -2.62
N GLN A 102 4.89 0.66 -1.62
CA GLN A 102 4.62 1.35 -0.36
C GLN A 102 4.62 2.87 -0.51
N VAL A 103 5.61 3.44 -1.21
CA VAL A 103 5.71 4.89 -1.47
C VAL A 103 4.53 5.36 -2.31
N LEU A 104 4.24 4.68 -3.43
CA LEU A 104 3.11 5.04 -4.29
C LEU A 104 1.77 4.90 -3.57
N GLY A 105 1.57 3.79 -2.85
CA GLY A 105 0.35 3.58 -2.07
C GLY A 105 0.14 4.66 -1.00
N TYR A 106 1.19 5.03 -0.27
CA TYR A 106 1.13 6.08 0.74
C TYR A 106 0.88 7.46 0.12
N ALA A 107 1.60 7.82 -0.94
CA ALA A 107 1.46 9.10 -1.62
C ALA A 107 0.02 9.33 -2.10
N VAL A 108 -0.56 8.35 -2.80
CA VAL A 108 -1.95 8.41 -3.29
C VAL A 108 -2.97 8.44 -2.15
N LEU A 109 -2.72 7.70 -1.06
CA LEU A 109 -3.63 7.70 0.09
C LEU A 109 -3.67 9.07 0.76
N VAL A 110 -2.49 9.63 1.05
CA VAL A 110 -2.36 10.91 1.75
C VAL A 110 -2.88 12.05 0.88
N SER A 111 -2.57 12.08 -0.42
CA SER A 111 -3.10 13.08 -1.34
C SER A 111 -4.63 13.06 -1.38
N ALA A 112 -5.24 11.88 -1.45
CA ALA A 112 -6.69 11.72 -1.48
C ALA A 112 -7.35 12.18 -0.16
N VAL A 113 -6.74 11.89 0.99
CA VAL A 113 -7.22 12.32 2.31
C VAL A 113 -7.10 13.84 2.48
N ILE A 114 -5.95 14.42 2.11
CA ILE A 114 -5.74 15.88 2.13
C ILE A 114 -6.77 16.59 1.23
N LYS A 115 -6.99 16.05 0.04
CA LYS A 115 -7.99 16.58 -0.90
C LYS A 115 -9.41 16.53 -0.31
N LYS A 116 -9.80 15.42 0.31
CA LYS A 116 -11.12 15.30 0.95
C LYS A 116 -11.31 16.28 2.09
N THR A 117 -10.33 16.36 2.97
CA THR A 117 -10.36 17.27 4.13
C THR A 117 -10.38 18.73 3.69
N TYR A 118 -9.62 19.09 2.65
CA TYR A 118 -9.63 20.43 2.07
C TYR A 118 -10.98 20.77 1.41
N MET A 119 -11.59 19.83 0.70
CA MET A 119 -12.94 20.02 0.12
C MET A 119 -13.99 20.23 1.22
N ASP A 120 -13.94 19.45 2.29
CA ASP A 120 -14.85 19.60 3.42
C ASP A 120 -14.66 20.94 4.15
N TYR A 121 -13.40 21.36 4.33
CA TYR A 121 -13.08 22.69 4.89
C TYR A 121 -13.66 23.83 4.04
N ILE A 122 -13.48 23.79 2.71
CA ILE A 122 -14.04 24.82 1.81
C ILE A 122 -15.57 24.83 1.86
N LEU A 123 -16.19 23.66 1.89
CA LEU A 123 -17.64 23.52 1.83
C LEU A 123 -18.29 23.97 3.14
N ILE A 124 -17.73 23.59 4.29
CA ILE A 124 -18.31 23.85 5.62
C ILE A 124 -17.89 25.23 6.14
N VAL A 125 -16.59 25.53 6.14
CA VAL A 125 -16.05 26.74 6.78
C VAL A 125 -16.17 27.94 5.85
N LYS A 126 -15.71 27.81 4.60
CA LYS A 126 -15.76 28.92 3.63
C LYS A 126 -17.10 29.07 2.92
N ARG A 127 -18.04 28.13 3.12
CA ARG A 127 -19.39 28.10 2.51
C ARG A 127 -19.40 28.38 1.00
N ARG A 128 -18.38 27.91 0.27
CA ARG A 128 -18.30 28.14 -1.18
C ARG A 128 -19.34 27.30 -1.93
N LYS A 129 -19.79 27.80 -3.08
CA LYS A 129 -20.75 27.11 -3.95
C LYS A 129 -20.12 25.87 -4.58
N VAL A 130 -20.92 24.81 -4.76
CA VAL A 130 -20.49 23.52 -5.31
C VAL A 130 -19.84 23.64 -6.70
N ALA A 131 -20.27 24.61 -7.52
CA ALA A 131 -19.67 24.86 -8.83
C ALA A 131 -18.18 25.25 -8.76
N GLU A 132 -17.79 26.02 -7.73
CA GLU A 132 -16.41 26.45 -7.53
C GLU A 132 -15.52 25.31 -7.02
N ILE A 133 -16.12 24.37 -6.28
CA ILE A 133 -15.46 23.17 -5.76
C ILE A 133 -15.03 22.23 -6.90
N ASN A 134 -15.81 22.12 -7.98
CA ASN A 134 -15.46 21.25 -9.10
C ASN A 134 -14.17 21.71 -9.80
N ARG A 135 -13.98 23.04 -9.92
CA ARG A 135 -12.74 23.63 -10.47
C ARG A 135 -11.53 23.35 -9.57
N VAL A 136 -11.70 23.53 -8.27
CA VAL A 136 -10.66 23.23 -7.27
C VAL A 136 -10.31 21.74 -7.24
N GLY A 137 -11.30 20.86 -7.43
CA GLY A 137 -11.09 19.40 -7.49
C GLY A 137 -10.19 18.96 -8.65
N ILE A 138 -10.32 19.61 -9.82
CA ILE A 138 -9.45 19.39 -10.98
C ILE A 138 -8.01 19.87 -10.69
N GLN A 139 -7.86 21.04 -10.08
CA GLN A 139 -6.52 21.55 -9.70
C GLN A 139 -5.83 20.63 -8.68
N LEU A 140 -6.58 20.09 -7.72
CA LEU A 140 -6.05 19.14 -6.74
C LEU A 140 -5.64 17.80 -7.38
N TRP A 141 -6.34 17.34 -8.43
CA TRP A 141 -5.93 16.17 -9.22
C TRP A 141 -4.58 16.38 -9.93
N LEU A 142 -4.33 17.59 -10.44
CA LEU A 142 -3.05 17.92 -11.07
C LEU A 142 -1.91 17.94 -10.05
N ILE A 143 -2.14 18.53 -8.87
CA ILE A 143 -1.15 18.55 -7.78
C ILE A 143 -0.82 17.12 -7.33
N GLU A 144 -1.84 16.27 -7.16
CA GLU A 144 -1.70 14.86 -6.83
C GLU A 144 -0.85 14.10 -7.88
N GLY A 145 -1.08 14.35 -9.18
CA GLY A 145 -0.25 13.79 -10.24
C GLY A 145 1.20 14.30 -10.22
N VAL A 146 1.43 15.57 -9.89
CA VAL A 146 2.78 16.15 -9.76
C VAL A 146 3.53 15.53 -8.58
N VAL A 147 2.87 15.37 -7.42
CA VAL A 147 3.49 14.73 -6.25
C VAL A 147 3.91 13.30 -6.58
N ILE A 148 3.05 12.52 -7.25
CA ILE A 148 3.39 11.15 -7.68
C ILE A 148 4.54 11.17 -8.69
N ALA A 149 4.56 12.11 -9.63
CA ALA A 149 5.65 12.22 -10.61
C ALA A 149 6.98 12.59 -9.96
N VAL A 150 6.97 13.43 -8.93
CA VAL A 150 8.17 13.76 -8.14
C VAL A 150 8.68 12.51 -7.42
N GLU A 151 7.81 11.78 -6.74
CA GLU A 151 8.17 10.52 -6.04
C GLU A 151 8.68 9.43 -7.01
N LEU A 152 8.33 9.48 -8.30
CA LEU A 152 8.85 8.55 -9.31
C LEU A 152 10.25 8.92 -9.85
N VAL A 153 10.70 10.15 -9.62
CA VAL A 153 12.00 10.66 -10.10
C VAL A 153 13.09 10.52 -9.02
N PHE A 154 12.71 10.48 -7.75
CA PHE A 154 13.60 10.28 -6.60
C PHE A 154 13.66 8.80 -6.19
#